data_AF-A0A7S1MLS5-F1
#
_entry.id   AF-A0A7S1MLS5-F1
#
_cell.length_a   1.000
_cell.length_b   1.000
_cell.length_c   1.000
_cell.angle_alpha   90.00
_cell.angle_beta   90.00
_cell.angle_gamma   90.00
#
_symmetry.space_group_name_H-M   'P 1'
#
loop_
_entity.id
_entity.type
_entity.pdbx_description
1 polymer ?
#
loop_
_entity_poly.entity_id
_entity_poly.type
_entity_poly.pdbx_seq_one_letter_code
_entity_poly.pdbx_strand_id
1 'polypeptide(L)'
;LTRMFRLVRIIKLFAKWQLAYGYQISVADCLRTIVWALMACHWIACVWGHLAVVAEDKETTWLHGWLERHQHGRSVDDCTAGEVYNLALYWCISTLTSVGFGDVLPQNQLEVALLSFTMVLLGGLWAWVLAHMVSILQHMDVFSTETHQLMDDLNLLMKHRHLGQSLRQRCRKHLSEAFHVHRQRHQQRRQQRHQQRR
;
A
#
# COMPACT_ATOMS: atom_id res chain seq x y z
N LEU A 1 3.81 -11.45 -18.98
CA LEU A 1 3.20 -10.24 -19.62
C LEU A 1 1.74 -10.44 -20.04
N THR A 2 1.39 -11.30 -21.01
CA THR A 2 -0.01 -11.45 -21.50
C THR A 2 -1.03 -11.94 -20.46
N ARG A 3 -0.60 -12.77 -19.49
CA ARG A 3 -1.46 -13.23 -18.38
C ARG A 3 -1.83 -12.11 -17.41
N MET A 4 -1.06 -11.02 -17.34
CA MET A 4 -1.28 -9.93 -16.37
C MET A 4 -2.38 -8.96 -16.80
N PHE A 5 -2.67 -8.84 -18.09
CA PHE A 5 -3.85 -8.12 -18.58
C PHE A 5 -5.17 -8.74 -18.08
N ARG A 6 -5.16 -10.01 -17.67
CA ARG A 6 -6.34 -10.64 -17.05
C ARG A 6 -6.63 -10.08 -15.66
N LEU A 7 -5.62 -9.62 -14.91
CA LEU A 7 -5.82 -9.00 -13.60
C LEU A 7 -6.61 -7.69 -13.72
N VAL A 8 -6.42 -6.93 -14.81
CA VAL A 8 -7.25 -5.74 -15.11
C VAL A 8 -8.72 -6.12 -15.31
N ARG A 9 -9.00 -7.28 -15.91
CA ARG A 9 -10.38 -7.79 -16.02
C ARG A 9 -10.94 -8.19 -14.66
N ILE A 10 -10.14 -8.79 -13.80
CA ILE A 10 -10.54 -9.15 -12.42
C ILE A 10 -10.83 -7.89 -11.60
N ILE A 11 -10.02 -6.84 -11.72
CA ILE A 11 -10.26 -5.53 -11.07
C ILE A 11 -11.59 -4.91 -11.55
N LYS A 12 -11.88 -4.99 -12.86
CA LYS A 12 -13.17 -4.54 -13.43
C LYS A 12 -14.35 -5.39 -12.95
N LEU A 13 -14.16 -6.70 -12.81
CA LEU A 13 -15.17 -7.62 -12.27
C LEU A 13 -15.45 -7.32 -10.80
N PHE A 14 -14.40 -7.08 -10.01
CA PHE A 14 -14.49 -6.69 -8.61
C PHE A 14 -15.21 -5.35 -8.46
N ALA A 15 -14.91 -4.36 -9.31
CA ALA A 15 -15.63 -3.07 -9.30
C ALA A 15 -17.14 -3.24 -9.59
N LYS A 16 -17.52 -4.17 -10.49
CA LYS A 16 -18.93 -4.51 -10.74
C LYS A 16 -19.58 -5.24 -9.56
N TRP A 17 -18.86 -6.21 -8.97
CA TRP A 17 -19.30 -6.93 -7.77
C TRP A 17 -19.46 -5.99 -6.57
N GLN A 18 -18.63 -4.96 -6.48
CA GLN A 18 -18.66 -3.97 -5.42
C GLN A 18 -19.92 -3.11 -5.48
N LEU A 19 -20.37 -2.73 -6.68
CA LEU A 19 -21.67 -2.09 -6.90
C LEU A 19 -22.85 -3.02 -6.55
N ALA A 20 -22.69 -4.33 -6.73
CA ALA A 20 -23.75 -5.31 -6.48
C ALA A 20 -23.85 -5.75 -5.00
N TYR A 21 -22.72 -5.92 -4.29
CA TYR A 21 -22.67 -6.50 -2.94
C TYR A 21 -22.41 -5.49 -1.81
N GLY A 22 -22.16 -4.21 -2.11
CA GLY A 22 -22.08 -3.14 -1.11
C GLY A 22 -20.82 -3.18 -0.23
N TYR A 23 -19.73 -3.76 -0.72
CA TYR A 23 -18.45 -3.82 -0.01
C TYR A 23 -17.84 -2.42 0.15
N GLN A 24 -17.13 -2.16 1.27
CA GLN A 24 -16.57 -0.84 1.58
C GLN A 24 -15.64 -0.36 0.46
N ILE A 25 -15.92 0.84 -0.08
CA ILE A 25 -15.17 1.45 -1.19
C ILE A 25 -13.69 1.58 -0.86
N SER A 26 -13.41 2.07 0.35
CA SER A 26 -12.10 2.19 0.99
C SER A 26 -11.23 0.91 0.90
N VAL A 27 -11.80 -0.26 1.19
CA VAL A 27 -11.02 -1.51 1.21
C VAL A 27 -10.64 -1.95 -0.20
N ALA A 28 -11.54 -1.79 -1.18
CA ALA A 28 -11.22 -2.15 -2.55
C ALA A 28 -10.20 -1.20 -3.19
N ASP A 29 -10.25 0.09 -2.85
CA ASP A 29 -9.26 1.05 -3.33
C ASP A 29 -7.88 0.76 -2.70
N CYS A 30 -7.83 0.33 -1.43
CA CYS A 30 -6.58 -0.15 -0.81
C CYS A 30 -6.02 -1.37 -1.55
N LEU A 31 -6.86 -2.38 -1.80
CA LEU A 31 -6.47 -3.58 -2.55
C LEU A 31 -5.99 -3.25 -3.96
N ARG A 32 -6.67 -2.31 -4.64
CA ARG A 32 -6.28 -1.86 -5.99
C ARG A 32 -4.89 -1.22 -5.97
N THR A 33 -4.60 -0.37 -4.99
CA THR A 33 -3.28 0.27 -4.84
C THR A 33 -2.18 -0.76 -4.57
N ILE A 34 -2.44 -1.75 -3.71
CA ILE A 34 -1.49 -2.85 -3.45
C ILE A 34 -1.24 -3.67 -4.73
N VAL A 35 -2.28 -4.02 -5.48
CA VAL A 35 -2.14 -4.78 -6.73
C VAL A 35 -1.33 -3.99 -7.77
N TRP A 36 -1.55 -2.68 -7.89
CA TRP A 36 -0.74 -1.83 -8.77
C TRP A 36 0.72 -1.76 -8.33
N ALA A 37 0.99 -1.65 -7.03
CA ALA A 37 2.35 -1.65 -6.49
C ALA A 37 3.07 -2.98 -6.78
N LEU A 38 2.42 -4.12 -6.52
CA LEU A 38 2.98 -5.45 -6.81
C LEU A 38 3.23 -5.66 -8.31
N MET A 39 2.35 -5.13 -9.17
CA MET A 39 2.54 -5.17 -10.62
C MET A 39 3.79 -4.39 -11.05
N ALA A 40 3.96 -3.18 -10.52
CA ALA A 40 5.14 -2.37 -10.79
C ALA A 40 6.42 -3.05 -10.30
N CYS A 41 6.41 -3.66 -9.10
CA CYS A 41 7.52 -4.46 -8.61
C CYS A 41 7.85 -5.64 -9.52
N HIS A 42 6.84 -6.37 -10.02
CA HIS A 42 7.06 -7.45 -10.98
C HIS A 42 7.73 -6.94 -12.26
N TRP A 43 7.30 -5.80 -12.81
CA TRP A 43 7.90 -5.24 -14.02
C TRP A 43 9.35 -4.83 -13.80
N ILE A 44 9.62 -4.11 -12.70
CA ILE A 44 10.98 -3.68 -12.35
C ILE A 44 11.88 -4.89 -12.10
N ALA A 45 11.42 -5.89 -11.36
CA ALA A 45 12.15 -7.13 -11.12
C ALA A 45 12.43 -7.91 -12.42
N CYS A 46 11.47 -7.99 -13.34
CA CYS A 46 11.68 -8.64 -14.63
C CYS A 46 12.72 -7.89 -15.49
N VAL A 47 12.68 -6.56 -15.51
CA VAL A 47 13.69 -5.74 -16.21
C VAL A 47 15.07 -5.93 -15.59
N TRP A 48 15.15 -5.92 -14.26
CA TRP A 48 16.40 -6.13 -13.52
C TRP A 48 17.01 -7.52 -13.73
N GLY A 49 16.18 -8.57 -13.70
CA GLY A 49 16.57 -9.94 -14.02
C GLY A 49 17.01 -10.11 -15.48
N HIS A 50 16.27 -9.51 -16.41
CA HIS A 50 16.61 -9.57 -17.84
C HIS A 50 17.92 -8.85 -18.15
N LEU A 51 18.21 -7.73 -17.47
CA LEU A 51 19.47 -6.99 -17.63
C LEU A 51 20.69 -7.88 -17.32
N ALA A 52 20.63 -8.69 -16.26
CA ALA A 52 21.73 -9.59 -15.92
C ALA A 52 21.94 -10.73 -16.92
N VAL A 53 20.85 -11.26 -17.50
CA VAL A 53 20.95 -12.42 -18.41
C VAL A 53 21.39 -12.02 -19.82
N VAL A 54 21.04 -10.81 -20.27
CA VAL A 54 21.32 -10.31 -21.63
C VAL A 54 22.62 -9.51 -21.72
N ALA A 55 23.25 -9.17 -20.60
CA ALA A 55 24.55 -8.50 -20.60
C ALA A 55 25.58 -9.29 -21.43
N GLU A 56 26.33 -8.56 -22.27
CA GLU A 56 27.35 -9.13 -23.14
C GLU A 56 28.50 -9.75 -22.34
N ASP A 57 28.89 -9.07 -21.26
CA ASP A 57 29.80 -9.59 -20.25
C ASP A 57 29.01 -9.96 -18.99
N LYS A 58 28.74 -11.26 -18.83
CA LYS A 58 27.97 -11.79 -17.70
C LYS A 58 28.76 -11.75 -16.39
N GLU A 59 30.08 -11.72 -16.45
CA GLU A 59 30.97 -11.72 -15.27
C GLU A 59 30.95 -10.36 -14.55
N THR A 60 30.52 -9.28 -15.24
CA THR A 60 30.40 -7.93 -14.68
C THR A 60 28.96 -7.56 -14.30
N THR A 61 28.10 -8.56 -14.11
CA THR A 61 26.69 -8.34 -13.72
C THR A 61 26.46 -8.49 -12.21
N TRP A 62 25.41 -7.84 -11.71
CA TRP A 62 24.95 -8.02 -10.33
C TRP A 62 24.68 -9.47 -9.95
N LEU A 63 24.22 -10.28 -10.91
CA LEU A 63 23.89 -11.69 -10.69
C LEU A 63 25.15 -12.53 -10.51
N HIS A 64 26.16 -12.32 -11.37
CA HIS A 64 27.47 -12.96 -11.17
C HIS A 64 28.08 -12.56 -9.82
N GLY A 65 28.09 -11.27 -9.48
CA GLY A 65 28.62 -10.81 -8.19
C GLY A 65 27.84 -11.32 -6.96
N TRP A 66 26.57 -11.74 -7.12
CA TRP A 66 25.82 -12.44 -6.08
C TRP A 66 26.21 -13.92 -5.99
N LEU A 67 26.32 -14.59 -7.14
CA LEU A 67 26.72 -15.99 -7.25
C LEU A 67 28.13 -16.21 -6.72
N GLU A 68 29.09 -15.35 -7.05
CA GLU A 68 30.47 -15.48 -6.56
C GLU A 68 30.55 -15.48 -5.03
N ARG A 69 29.71 -14.67 -4.36
CA ARG A 69 29.65 -14.54 -2.90
C ARG A 69 28.90 -15.67 -2.20
N HIS A 70 27.90 -16.28 -2.85
CA HIS A 70 27.00 -17.25 -2.19
C HIS A 70 27.08 -18.68 -2.74
N GLN A 71 27.48 -18.84 -4.01
CA GLN A 71 27.51 -20.09 -4.76
C GLN A 71 28.75 -20.16 -5.66
N HIS A 72 29.92 -20.26 -5.02
CA HIS A 72 31.21 -20.22 -5.70
C HIS A 72 31.33 -21.31 -6.79
N GLY A 73 31.78 -20.91 -7.98
CA GLY A 73 31.96 -21.80 -9.13
C GLY A 73 30.70 -22.05 -9.98
N ARG A 74 29.56 -21.42 -9.66
CA ARG A 74 28.36 -21.45 -10.50
C ARG A 74 28.32 -20.25 -11.44
N SER A 75 28.05 -20.50 -12.72
CA SER A 75 27.94 -19.43 -13.73
C SER A 75 26.51 -18.88 -13.82
N VAL A 76 26.36 -17.70 -14.42
CA VAL A 76 25.05 -17.09 -14.71
C VAL A 76 24.19 -17.98 -15.62
N ASP A 77 24.81 -18.74 -16.52
CA ASP A 77 24.11 -19.62 -17.46
C ASP A 77 23.55 -20.88 -16.81
N ASP A 78 24.06 -21.26 -15.64
CA ASP A 78 23.54 -22.38 -14.85
C ASP A 78 22.28 -22.00 -14.04
N CYS A 79 21.92 -20.71 -14.02
CA CYS A 79 20.74 -20.23 -13.30
C CYS A 79 19.46 -20.45 -14.11
N THR A 80 18.47 -21.06 -13.47
CA THR A 80 17.13 -21.17 -14.04
C THR A 80 16.45 -19.80 -14.04
N ALA A 81 15.56 -19.55 -15.01
CA ALA A 81 14.79 -18.30 -15.06
C ALA A 81 13.98 -18.03 -13.78
N GLY A 82 13.57 -19.08 -13.06
CA GLY A 82 12.88 -18.97 -11.78
C GLY A 82 13.79 -18.46 -10.65
N GLU A 83 15.05 -18.93 -10.58
CA GLU A 83 16.03 -18.45 -9.61
C GLU A 83 16.35 -16.97 -9.84
N VAL A 84 16.63 -16.59 -11.09
CA VAL A 84 16.92 -15.19 -11.47
C VAL A 84 15.73 -14.29 -11.12
N TYR A 85 14.51 -14.72 -11.46
CA TYR A 85 13.29 -13.96 -11.15
C TYR A 85 13.09 -13.79 -9.65
N ASN A 86 13.25 -14.85 -8.85
CA ASN A 86 13.06 -14.80 -7.41
C ASN A 86 14.06 -13.84 -6.75
N LEU A 87 15.33 -13.88 -7.17
CA LEU A 87 16.36 -13.00 -6.64
C LEU A 87 16.14 -11.54 -7.05
N ALA A 88 15.75 -11.29 -8.31
CA ALA A 88 15.41 -9.94 -8.78
C ALA A 88 14.15 -9.37 -8.10
N LEU A 89 13.15 -10.22 -7.84
CA LEU A 89 11.95 -9.85 -7.09
C LEU A 89 12.28 -9.54 -5.63
N TYR A 90 13.12 -10.37 -5.01
CA TYR A 90 13.63 -10.14 -3.66
C TYR A 90 14.33 -8.77 -3.56
N TRP A 91 15.24 -8.46 -4.49
CA TRP A 91 15.91 -7.15 -4.54
C TRP A 91 14.89 -6.00 -4.71
N CYS A 92 13.90 -6.17 -5.59
CA CYS A 92 12.90 -5.14 -5.84
C CYS A 92 12.01 -4.90 -4.61
N ILE A 93 11.59 -5.95 -3.91
CA ILE A 93 10.79 -5.84 -2.68
C ILE A 93 11.61 -5.18 -1.57
N SER A 94 12.83 -5.66 -1.32
CA SER A 94 13.69 -5.10 -0.26
C SER A 94 14.02 -3.63 -0.50
N THR A 95 14.14 -3.23 -1.77
CA THR A 95 14.29 -1.83 -2.19
C THR A 95 13.01 -1.02 -1.98
N LEU A 96 11.86 -1.51 -2.47
CA LEU A 96 10.57 -0.83 -2.34
C LEU A 96 10.23 -0.57 -0.86
N THR A 97 10.45 -1.56 0.00
CA THR A 97 10.18 -1.46 1.44
C THR A 97 11.29 -0.74 2.20
N SER A 98 12.29 -0.18 1.51
CA SER A 98 13.45 0.51 2.10
C SER A 98 14.24 -0.31 3.13
N VAL A 99 14.21 -1.64 3.01
CA VAL A 99 14.98 -2.54 3.89
C VAL A 99 16.43 -2.58 3.42
N GLY A 100 16.65 -2.78 2.12
CA GLY A 100 17.97 -2.63 1.48
C GLY A 100 19.10 -3.43 2.12
N PHE A 101 19.00 -4.77 2.15
CA PHE A 101 20.00 -5.65 2.78
C PHE A 101 21.44 -5.50 2.23
N GLY A 102 21.59 -4.99 1.00
CA GLY A 102 22.90 -4.73 0.39
C GLY A 102 23.63 -5.98 -0.11
N ASP A 103 22.92 -7.10 -0.23
CA ASP A 103 23.43 -8.36 -0.76
C ASP A 103 23.40 -8.43 -2.29
N VAL A 104 22.45 -7.77 -2.94
CA VAL A 104 22.41 -7.58 -4.40
C VAL A 104 22.90 -6.17 -4.74
N LEU A 105 24.08 -6.09 -5.35
CA LEU A 105 24.80 -4.84 -5.62
C LEU A 105 25.17 -4.76 -7.11
N PRO A 106 25.11 -3.56 -7.71
CA PRO A 106 25.55 -3.36 -9.08
C PRO A 106 27.07 -3.54 -9.18
N GLN A 107 27.54 -4.14 -10.27
CA GLN A 107 28.98 -4.37 -10.50
C GLN A 107 29.58 -3.45 -11.56
N ASN A 108 28.73 -2.78 -12.37
CA ASN A 108 29.17 -1.87 -13.42
C ASN A 108 28.46 -0.51 -13.36
N GLN A 109 29.04 0.50 -14.03
CA GLN A 109 28.54 1.88 -13.99
C GLN A 109 27.14 2.02 -14.60
N LEU A 110 26.81 1.18 -15.59
CA LEU A 110 25.48 1.17 -16.21
C LEU A 110 24.42 0.65 -15.21
N GLU A 111 24.72 -0.44 -14.52
CA GLU A 111 23.89 -0.99 -13.45
C GLU A 111 23.72 0.01 -12.33
N VAL A 112 24.78 0.70 -11.89
CA VAL A 112 24.70 1.77 -10.87
C VAL A 112 23.73 2.88 -11.30
N ALA A 113 23.81 3.34 -12.55
CA ALA A 113 22.93 4.40 -13.06
C ALA A 113 21.46 3.94 -13.13
N LEU A 114 21.22 2.75 -13.67
CA LEU A 114 19.88 2.15 -13.79
C LEU A 114 19.27 1.86 -12.41
N LEU A 115 20.08 1.34 -11.48
CA LEU A 115 19.69 1.09 -10.10
C LEU A 115 19.30 2.38 -9.40
N SER A 116 20.12 3.42 -9.51
CA SER A 116 19.85 4.73 -8.90
C SER A 116 18.55 5.34 -9.41
N PHE A 117 18.31 5.28 -10.73
CA PHE A 117 17.05 5.74 -11.31
C PHE A 117 15.85 4.92 -10.80
N THR A 118 15.99 3.59 -10.76
CA THR A 118 14.94 2.67 -10.30
C THR A 118 14.61 2.87 -8.81
N MET A 119 15.61 3.14 -7.98
CA MET A 119 15.45 3.45 -6.55
C MET A 119 14.60 4.71 -6.34
N VAL A 120 14.82 5.77 -7.13
CA VAL A 120 13.98 6.99 -7.07
C VAL A 120 12.54 6.67 -7.45
N LEU A 121 12.32 5.88 -8.50
CA LEU A 121 10.98 5.47 -8.92
C LEU A 121 10.27 4.60 -7.87
N LEU A 122 10.97 3.62 -7.29
CA LEU A 122 10.43 2.75 -6.25
C LEU A 122 10.12 3.53 -4.97
N GLY A 123 11.00 4.46 -4.58
CA GLY A 123 10.76 5.36 -3.44
C GLY A 123 9.54 6.24 -3.65
N GLY A 124 9.38 6.83 -4.83
CA GLY A 124 8.19 7.62 -5.18
C GLY A 124 6.91 6.78 -5.19
N LEU A 125 6.96 5.57 -5.76
CA LEU A 125 5.85 4.62 -5.73
C LEU A 125 5.46 4.25 -4.29
N TRP A 126 6.44 3.94 -3.44
CA TRP A 126 6.19 3.58 -2.05
C TRP A 126 5.56 4.75 -1.27
N ALA A 127 6.07 5.97 -1.44
CA ALA A 127 5.49 7.17 -0.85
C ALA A 127 4.03 7.38 -1.28
N TRP A 128 3.74 7.18 -2.56
CA TRP A 128 2.37 7.27 -3.09
C TRP A 128 1.44 6.21 -2.49
N VAL A 129 1.88 4.95 -2.40
CA VAL A 129 1.11 3.86 -1.78
C VAL A 129 0.78 4.20 -0.33
N LEU A 130 1.78 4.64 0.46
CA LEU A 130 1.58 5.03 1.85
C LEU A 130 0.61 6.21 2.00
N ALA A 131 0.77 7.27 1.20
CA ALA A 131 -0.14 8.42 1.22
C ALA A 131 -1.58 8.00 0.90
N HIS A 132 -1.75 7.12 -0.09
CA HIS A 132 -3.06 6.61 -0.46
C HIS A 132 -3.68 5.74 0.65
N MET A 133 -2.89 4.92 1.34
CA MET A 133 -3.36 4.14 2.50
C MET A 133 -3.79 5.04 3.66
N VAL A 134 -3.01 6.07 3.99
CA VAL A 134 -3.37 7.04 5.04
C VAL A 134 -4.67 7.77 4.68
N SER A 135 -4.81 8.21 3.43
CA SER A 135 -6.05 8.84 2.96
C SER A 135 -7.26 7.93 3.15
N ILE A 136 -7.15 6.65 2.76
CA ILE A 136 -8.22 5.67 2.95
C ILE A 136 -8.58 5.51 4.44
N LEU A 137 -7.59 5.40 5.32
CA LEU A 137 -7.80 5.27 6.77
C LEU A 137 -8.56 6.47 7.34
N GLN A 138 -8.22 7.69 6.91
CA GLN A 138 -8.94 8.91 7.32
C GLN A 138 -10.41 8.89 6.88
N HIS A 139 -10.70 8.34 5.71
CA HIS A 139 -12.07 8.25 5.19
C HIS A 139 -12.91 7.15 5.85
N MET A 140 -12.29 6.15 6.48
CA MET A 140 -13.04 5.06 7.12
C MET A 140 -13.75 5.47 8.41
N ASP A 141 -13.25 6.50 9.12
CA ASP A 141 -13.79 6.91 10.42
C ASP A 141 -14.08 8.41 10.54
N VAL A 142 -14.59 9.01 9.46
CA VAL A 142 -14.97 10.45 9.42
C VAL A 142 -15.90 10.81 10.58
N PHE A 143 -16.85 9.94 10.92
CA PHE A 143 -17.81 10.19 11.99
C PHE A 143 -17.17 10.26 13.38
N SER A 144 -16.20 9.40 13.67
CA SER A 144 -15.45 9.50 14.92
C SER A 144 -14.62 10.77 14.91
N THR A 145 -13.89 11.07 13.84
CA THR A 145 -13.10 12.30 13.74
C THR A 145 -13.92 13.55 14.03
N GLU A 146 -15.11 13.69 13.44
CA GLU A 146 -16.05 14.80 13.70
C GLU A 146 -16.52 14.83 15.17
N THR A 147 -16.85 13.68 15.75
CA THR A 147 -17.26 13.56 17.16
C THR A 147 -16.16 14.02 18.11
N HIS A 148 -14.92 13.63 17.83
CA HIS A 148 -13.76 14.01 18.62
C HIS A 148 -13.48 15.52 18.52
N GLN A 149 -13.52 16.08 17.31
CA GLN A 149 -13.36 17.53 17.09
C GLN A 149 -14.40 18.35 17.86
N LEU A 150 -15.69 17.96 17.78
CA LEU A 150 -16.74 18.67 18.50
C LEU A 150 -16.59 18.57 20.03
N MET A 151 -16.10 17.43 20.53
CA MET A 151 -15.81 17.27 21.96
C MET A 151 -14.68 18.20 22.41
N ASP A 152 -13.65 18.38 21.58
CA ASP A 152 -12.54 19.30 21.85
C ASP A 152 -13.00 20.76 21.84
N ASP A 153 -13.81 21.16 20.86
CA ASP A 153 -14.41 22.50 20.80
C ASP A 153 -15.31 22.78 22.01
N LEU A 154 -16.12 21.80 22.42
CA LEU A 154 -16.91 21.90 23.65
C LEU A 154 -16.00 22.09 24.87
N ASN A 155 -14.92 21.33 24.98
CA ASN A 155 -13.96 21.48 26.08
C ASN A 155 -13.34 22.88 26.12
N LEU A 156 -12.96 23.44 24.97
CA LEU A 156 -12.44 24.80 24.85
C LEU A 156 -13.47 25.85 25.28
N LEU A 157 -14.72 25.74 24.81
CA LEU A 157 -15.80 26.63 25.19
C LEU A 157 -16.06 26.60 26.71
N MET A 158 -16.15 25.42 27.30
CA MET A 158 -16.39 25.26 28.74
C MET A 158 -15.23 25.75 29.61
N LYS A 159 -14.00 25.69 29.08
CA LYS A 159 -12.81 26.27 29.70
C LYS A 159 -12.88 27.80 29.67
N HIS A 160 -13.16 28.37 28.50
CA HIS A 160 -13.25 29.82 28.28
C HIS A 160 -14.38 30.47 29.10
N ARG A 161 -15.52 29.79 29.25
CA ARG A 161 -16.66 30.25 30.07
C ARG A 161 -16.53 29.93 31.55
N HIS A 162 -15.40 29.36 32.00
CA HIS A 162 -15.16 28.99 33.40
C HIS A 162 -16.28 28.16 34.05
N LEU A 163 -16.86 27.20 33.30
CA LEU A 163 -17.96 26.39 33.81
C LEU A 163 -17.52 25.48 34.98
N GLY A 164 -18.40 25.28 35.96
CA GLY A 164 -18.19 24.34 37.06
C GLY A 164 -18.08 22.89 36.59
N GLN A 165 -17.33 22.06 37.33
CA GLN A 165 -16.98 20.69 36.94
C GLN A 165 -18.21 19.78 36.72
N SER A 166 -19.25 19.96 37.53
CA SER A 166 -20.52 19.21 37.41
C SER A 166 -21.22 19.50 36.09
N LEU A 167 -21.28 20.76 35.66
CA LEU A 167 -21.87 21.15 34.38
C LEU A 167 -21.03 20.64 33.21
N ARG A 168 -19.69 20.69 33.32
CA ARG A 168 -18.78 20.16 32.30
C ARG A 168 -19.01 18.67 32.04
N GLN A 169 -19.13 17.87 33.09
CA GLN A 169 -19.44 16.44 32.96
C GLN A 169 -20.80 16.21 32.28
N ARG A 170 -21.84 16.96 32.67
CA ARG A 170 -23.16 16.87 32.05
C ARG A 170 -23.14 17.19 30.57
N CYS A 171 -22.43 18.24 30.16
CA CYS A 171 -22.30 18.62 28.74
C CYS A 171 -21.59 17.52 27.92
N ARG A 172 -20.46 16.98 28.40
CA ARG A 172 -19.74 15.89 27.71
C ARG A 172 -20.59 14.64 27.60
N LYS A 173 -21.26 14.26 28.69
CA LYS A 173 -22.14 13.09 28.72
C LYS A 173 -23.28 13.23 27.71
N HIS A 174 -23.95 14.38 27.71
CA HIS A 174 -25.03 14.65 26.76
C HIS A 174 -24.54 14.60 25.31
N LEU A 175 -23.39 15.21 25.01
CA LEU A 175 -22.82 15.19 23.67
C LEU A 175 -22.46 13.75 23.22
N SER A 176 -21.82 12.98 24.09
CA SER A 176 -21.48 11.57 23.84
C SER A 176 -22.73 10.72 23.57
N GLU A 177 -23.78 10.88 24.39
CA GLU A 177 -25.06 10.19 24.21
C GLU A 177 -25.75 10.58 22.90
N ALA A 178 -25.78 11.88 22.57
CA ALA A 178 -26.35 12.37 21.32
C ALA A 178 -25.66 11.76 20.09
N PHE A 179 -24.32 11.69 20.10
CA PHE A 179 -23.55 11.05 19.04
C PHE A 179 -23.76 9.53 18.99
N HIS A 180 -23.88 8.87 20.14
CA HIS A 180 -24.17 7.44 20.21
C HIS A 180 -25.52 7.11 19.54
N VAL A 181 -26.56 7.87 19.87
CA VAL A 181 -27.90 7.73 19.27
C VAL A 181 -27.86 8.06 17.78
N HIS A 182 -27.16 9.12 17.38
CA HIS A 182 -27.00 9.48 15.97
C HIS A 182 -26.32 8.36 15.17
N ARG A 183 -25.24 7.77 15.71
CA ARG A 183 -24.53 6.63 15.10
C ARG A 183 -25.44 5.43 14.90
N GLN A 184 -26.21 5.04 15.92
CA GLN A 184 -27.17 3.93 15.83
C GLN A 184 -28.23 4.17 14.74
N ARG A 185 -28.81 5.38 14.69
CA ARG A 185 -29.79 5.74 13.65
C ARG A 185 -29.19 5.67 12.26
N HIS A 186 -27.95 6.10 12.09
CA HIS A 186 -27.25 6.05 10.81
C HIS A 186 -27.01 4.60 10.37
N GLN A 187 -26.63 3.71 11.28
CA GLN A 187 -26.48 2.27 11.02
C GLN A 187 -27.82 1.61 10.65
N GLN A 188 -28.89 1.90 11.39
CA GLN A 188 -30.24 1.39 11.09
C GLN A 188 -30.73 1.82 9.72
N ARG A 189 -30.55 3.09 9.35
CA ARG A 189 -30.89 3.61 8.01
C ARG A 189 -30.13 2.90 6.89
N ARG A 190 -28.85 2.58 7.11
CA ARG A 190 -28.07 1.80 6.14
C ARG A 190 -28.63 0.38 5.98
N GLN A 191 -28.95 -0.29 7.08
CA GLN A 191 -29.55 -1.63 7.05
C GLN A 191 -30.91 -1.67 6.35
N GLN A 192 -31.78 -0.70 6.62
CA GLN A 192 -33.09 -0.59 5.94
C GLN A 192 -32.95 -0.38 4.44
N ARG A 193 -31.99 0.47 4.00
CA ARG A 193 -31.70 0.66 2.57
C ARG A 193 -31.17 -0.61 1.90
N HIS A 194 -30.47 -1.48 2.63
CA HIS A 194 -30.04 -2.79 2.11
C HIS A 194 -31.20 -3.79 2.00
N GLN A 195 -32.17 -3.74 2.90
CA GLN A 195 -33.36 -4.61 2.83
C GLN A 195 -34.31 -4.21 1.70
N GLN A 196 -34.47 -2.91 1.41
CA GLN A 196 -35.33 -2.43 0.30
C GLN A 196 -34.74 -2.66 -1.10
N ARG A 197 -33.45 -3.00 -1.20
CA ARG A 197 -32.75 -3.25 -2.47
C ARG A 197 -32.61 -4.74 -2.80
N ARG A 198 -33.05 -5.63 -1.91
CA ARG A 198 -33.17 -7.08 -2.13
C ARG A 198 -34.58 -7.40 -2.59
#